data_AF-X1F5A3-F1
#
_entry.id   AF-X1F5A3-F1
#
_cell.length_a   1.000
_cell.length_b   1.000
_cell.length_c   1.000
_cell.angle_alpha   90.00
_cell.angle_beta   90.00
_cell.angle_gamma   90.00
#
_symmetry.space_group_name_H-M   'P 1'
#
loop_
_entity.id
_entity.type
_entity.pdbx_description
1 polymer ?
#
loop_
_entity_poly.entity_id
_entity_poly.type
_entity_poly.pdbx_seq_one_letter_code
_entity_poly.pdbx_strand_id
1 'polypeptide(L)'
;GVEALTPAPMGDMTLEEIKKTVGDKMVVLDLLPVIDFLPYRPLKELLEFTRRTIDMFAPKLILGISDEISQIGQIEKVEAISGLVDKICGLAE
;
A
#
# COMPACT_ATOMS: atom_id res chain seq x y z
N GLY A 1 13.75 -7.41 -6.71
CA GLY A 1 12.77 -6.72 -5.86
C GLY A 1 12.49 -7.57 -4.65
N VAL A 2 11.63 -7.09 -3.76
CA VAL A 2 11.08 -7.83 -2.61
C VAL A 2 9.57 -7.67 -2.64
N GLU A 3 8.84 -8.73 -2.33
CA GLU A 3 7.37 -8.79 -2.36
C GLU A 3 6.82 -9.25 -1.01
N ALA A 4 5.49 -9.14 -0.85
CA ALA A 4 4.78 -9.60 0.35
C ALA A 4 5.32 -8.98 1.66
N LEU A 5 5.80 -7.73 1.59
CA LEU A 5 6.10 -6.96 2.79
C LEU A 5 4.79 -6.39 3.33
N THR A 6 4.36 -6.90 4.47
CA THR A 6 3.11 -6.49 5.11
C THR A 6 3.41 -5.59 6.30
N PRO A 7 3.11 -4.28 6.23
CA PRO A 7 3.34 -3.39 7.35
C PRO A 7 2.42 -3.68 8.55
N ALA A 8 2.84 -3.24 9.72
CA ALA A 8 2.00 -3.19 10.91
C ALA A 8 0.73 -2.36 10.66
N PRO A 9 -0.43 -2.73 11.26
CA PRO A 9 -0.57 -3.73 12.32
C PRO A 9 -0.86 -5.16 11.85
N MET A 10 -0.86 -5.44 10.53
CA MET A 10 -1.05 -6.81 10.03
C MET A 10 0.25 -7.62 10.13
N GLY A 11 1.37 -7.01 9.76
CA GLY A 11 2.70 -7.54 10.07
C GLY A 11 3.29 -6.91 11.32
N ASP A 12 4.60 -7.07 11.48
CA ASP A 12 5.38 -6.67 12.66
C ASP A 12 6.34 -5.49 12.40
N MET A 13 6.44 -5.01 11.16
CA MET A 13 7.31 -3.90 10.78
C MET A 13 6.54 -2.64 10.38
N THR A 14 7.02 -1.48 10.79
CA THR A 14 6.53 -0.18 10.29
C THR A 14 7.00 0.09 8.86
N LEU A 15 6.35 1.04 8.14
CA LEU A 15 6.81 1.49 6.82
C LEU A 15 8.25 2.03 6.89
N GLU A 16 8.60 2.72 7.98
CA GLU A 16 9.92 3.29 8.20
C GLU A 16 11.00 2.21 8.36
N GLU A 17 10.71 1.15 9.13
CA GLU A 17 11.62 0.01 9.29
C GLU A 17 11.79 -0.77 7.99
N ILE A 18 10.69 -0.96 7.25
CA ILE A 18 10.74 -1.57 5.93
C ILE A 18 11.62 -0.71 5.01
N LYS A 19 11.38 0.61 4.93
CA LYS A 19 12.16 1.54 4.10
C LYS A 19 13.65 1.51 4.44
N LYS A 20 13.97 1.52 5.74
CA LYS A 20 15.36 1.43 6.23
C LYS A 20 16.04 0.13 5.79
N THR A 21 15.29 -0.98 5.79
CA THR A 21 15.81 -2.31 5.46
C THR A 21 16.03 -2.48 3.96
N VAL A 22 15.06 -2.09 3.13
CA VAL A 22 15.14 -2.25 1.66
C VAL A 22 16.02 -1.18 1.00
N GLY A 23 16.14 -0.01 1.64
CA GLY A 23 16.86 1.16 1.13
C GLY A 23 16.31 1.67 -0.21
N ASP A 24 17.19 2.24 -1.03
CA ASP A 24 16.85 2.77 -2.36
C ASP A 24 17.28 1.84 -3.51
N LYS A 25 17.77 0.64 -3.19
CA LYS A 25 18.32 -0.31 -4.17
C LYS A 25 17.31 -1.34 -4.65
N MET A 26 16.28 -1.62 -3.87
CA MET A 26 15.29 -2.64 -4.17
C MET A 26 13.99 -2.03 -4.65
N VAL A 27 13.39 -2.61 -5.68
CA VAL A 27 11.96 -2.41 -6.00
C VAL A 27 11.14 -3.18 -4.99
N VAL A 28 10.21 -2.52 -4.32
CA VAL A 28 9.25 -3.13 -3.40
C VAL A 28 7.93 -3.34 -4.13
N LEU A 29 7.39 -4.54 -4.02
CA LEU A 29 6.05 -4.91 -4.48
C LEU A 29 5.11 -4.97 -3.27
N ASP A 30 3.91 -4.42 -3.45
CA ASP A 30 2.82 -4.28 -2.47
C ASP A 30 2.99 -3.16 -1.45
N LEU A 31 2.78 -3.47 -0.16
CA LEU A 31 2.80 -2.63 1.05
C LEU A 31 1.45 -2.23 1.64
N LEU A 32 0.31 -2.39 0.95
CA LEU A 32 -0.98 -2.07 1.56
C LEU A 32 -1.48 -3.26 2.41
N PRO A 33 -1.67 -3.11 3.73
CA PRO A 33 -2.20 -4.19 4.56
C PRO A 33 -3.63 -4.56 4.17
N VAL A 34 -3.93 -5.83 3.92
CA VAL A 34 -5.28 -6.24 3.48
C VAL A 34 -6.35 -5.93 4.55
N ILE A 35 -5.96 -5.89 5.83
CA ILE A 35 -6.87 -5.57 6.94
C ILE A 35 -7.51 -4.18 6.78
N ASP A 36 -6.86 -3.24 6.10
CA ASP A 36 -7.38 -1.88 5.90
C ASP A 36 -8.54 -1.85 4.88
N PHE A 37 -8.76 -2.96 4.16
CA PHE A 37 -9.88 -3.14 3.25
C PHE A 37 -11.15 -3.65 3.94
N LEU A 38 -11.09 -3.97 5.25
CA LEU A 38 -12.25 -4.42 6.01
C LEU A 38 -13.28 -3.30 6.25
N PRO A 39 -14.59 -3.60 6.39
CA PRO A 39 -15.64 -2.56 6.41
C PRO A 39 -15.55 -1.58 7.58
N TYR A 40 -14.97 -2.02 8.70
CA TYR A 40 -14.84 -1.20 9.92
C TYR A 40 -13.58 -0.32 9.92
N ARG A 41 -12.67 -0.48 8.96
CA ARG A 41 -11.48 0.36 8.82
C ARG A 41 -11.81 1.65 8.05
N PRO A 42 -11.44 2.84 8.51
CA PRO A 42 -11.75 4.08 7.80
C PRO A 42 -11.03 4.18 6.45
N LEU A 43 -11.75 4.53 5.38
CA LEU A 43 -11.16 4.79 4.06
C LEU A 43 -10.08 5.89 4.12
N LYS A 44 -10.29 6.92 4.95
CA LYS A 44 -9.35 8.03 5.10
C LYS A 44 -7.96 7.55 5.56
N GLU A 45 -7.90 6.65 6.54
CA GLU A 45 -6.65 6.11 7.05
C GLU A 45 -5.91 5.30 5.98
N LEU A 46 -6.64 4.50 5.19
CA LEU A 46 -6.08 3.78 4.06
C LEU A 46 -5.50 4.73 3.00
N LEU A 47 -6.22 5.79 2.62
CA LEU A 47 -5.73 6.77 1.64
C LEU A 47 -4.49 7.55 2.15
N GLU A 48 -4.46 7.91 3.43
CA GLU A 48 -3.30 8.54 4.07
C GLU A 48 -2.09 7.59 4.11
N PHE A 49 -2.33 6.32 4.43
CA PHE A 49 -1.31 5.28 4.40
C PHE A 49 -0.76 5.08 2.98
N THR A 50 -1.64 4.94 1.98
CA THR A 50 -1.24 4.82 0.57
C THR A 50 -0.39 6.00 0.11
N ARG A 51 -0.77 7.23 0.47
CA ARG A 51 0.02 8.43 0.14
C ARG A 51 1.42 8.37 0.73
N ARG A 52 1.54 8.04 2.02
CA ARG A 52 2.84 7.89 2.70
C ARG A 52 3.70 6.81 2.04
N THR A 53 3.10 5.67 1.70
CA THR A 53 3.79 4.58 0.99
C THR A 53 4.34 5.05 -0.35
N ILE A 54 3.55 5.76 -1.15
CA ILE A 54 4.01 6.32 -2.43
C ILE A 54 5.18 7.29 -2.19
N ASP A 55 5.03 8.24 -1.25
CA ASP A 55 6.05 9.25 -0.97
C ASP A 55 7.38 8.65 -0.49
N MET A 56 7.34 7.57 0.27
CA MET A 56 8.54 6.92 0.84
C MET A 56 9.25 5.96 -0.13
N PHE A 57 8.50 5.28 -1.00
CA PHE A 57 9.02 4.17 -1.80
C PHE A 57 9.10 4.46 -3.30
N ALA A 58 8.44 5.51 -3.81
CA ALA A 58 8.63 5.93 -5.20
C ALA A 58 10.10 6.34 -5.47
N PRO A 59 10.64 6.08 -6.68
CA PRO A 59 10.02 5.42 -7.83
C PRO A 59 10.19 3.88 -7.80
N LYS A 60 10.67 3.31 -6.69
CA LYS A 60 10.98 1.88 -6.54
C LYS A 60 9.83 1.12 -5.86
N LEU A 61 8.61 1.42 -6.28
CA LEU A 61 7.38 0.87 -5.75
C LEU A 61 6.50 0.34 -6.88
N ILE A 62 6.05 -0.90 -6.76
CA ILE A 62 4.87 -1.43 -7.44
C ILE A 62 3.81 -1.56 -6.36
N LEU A 63 2.89 -0.59 -6.29
CA LEU A 63 1.90 -0.53 -5.22
C LEU A 63 0.85 -1.64 -5.41
N GLY A 64 0.59 -2.36 -4.33
CA GLY A 64 -0.37 -3.47 -4.30
C GLY A 64 -0.79 -3.79 -2.88
N ILE A 65 -1.71 -4.74 -2.76
CA ILE A 65 -2.22 -5.23 -1.48
C ILE A 65 -1.38 -6.43 -1.07
N SER A 66 -0.78 -6.40 0.12
CA SER A 66 0.15 -7.42 0.61
C SER A 66 -0.55 -8.72 1.06
N ASP A 67 -1.71 -9.06 0.48
CA ASP A 67 -2.44 -10.33 0.62
C ASP A 67 -3.67 -10.37 -0.33
N GLU A 68 -4.38 -11.48 -0.33
CA GLU A 68 -5.67 -11.64 -1.02
C GLU A 68 -6.82 -10.97 -0.24
N ILE A 69 -7.65 -10.17 -0.93
CA ILE A 69 -8.84 -9.55 -0.33
C ILE A 69 -9.86 -10.65 0.05
N SER A 70 -10.24 -10.68 1.33
CA SER A 70 -11.30 -11.58 1.83
C SER A 70 -12.69 -11.24 1.28
N GLN A 71 -13.65 -12.17 1.41
CA GLN A 71 -15.04 -11.96 0.95
C GLN A 71 -15.74 -10.73 1.58
N ILE A 72 -15.30 -10.29 2.75
CA ILE A 72 -15.85 -9.12 3.45
C ILE A 72 -15.09 -7.83 3.15
N GLY A 73 -14.02 -7.88 2.36
CA GLY A 73 -13.27 -6.70 1.95
C GLY A 73 -14.07 -5.82 0.99
N GLN A 74 -13.89 -4.51 1.11
CA GLN A 74 -14.62 -3.51 0.30
C GLN A 74 -13.84 -3.17 -0.96
N ILE A 75 -14.38 -3.56 -2.11
CA ILE A 75 -13.75 -3.31 -3.42
C ILE A 75 -13.70 -1.80 -3.75
N GLU A 76 -14.64 -1.02 -3.24
CA GLU A 76 -14.72 0.43 -3.42
C GLU A 76 -13.49 1.15 -2.85
N LYS A 77 -12.79 0.53 -1.88
CA LYS A 77 -11.52 1.05 -1.36
C LYS A 77 -10.39 0.91 -2.38
N VAL A 78 -10.39 -0.17 -3.18
CA VAL A 78 -9.45 -0.35 -4.29
C VAL A 78 -9.66 0.75 -5.33
N GLU A 79 -10.92 1.03 -5.70
CA GLU A 79 -11.27 2.11 -6.63
C GLU A 79 -10.81 3.48 -6.13
N ALA A 80 -11.01 3.76 -4.83
CA ALA A 80 -10.55 4.99 -4.20
C ALA A 80 -9.01 5.14 -4.24
N ILE A 81 -8.28 4.05 -4.02
CA ILE A 81 -6.81 4.01 -4.16
C ILE A 81 -6.40 4.24 -5.61
N SER A 82 -7.04 3.59 -6.58
CA SER A 82 -6.76 3.82 -8.01
C SER A 82 -6.94 5.29 -8.38
N GLY A 83 -8.02 5.93 -7.93
CA GLY A 83 -8.25 7.36 -8.14
C GLY A 83 -7.25 8.26 -7.39
N LEU A 84 -6.68 7.80 -6.27
CA LEU A 84 -5.59 8.51 -5.58
C LEU A 84 -4.28 8.40 -6.37
N VAL A 85 -3.94 7.20 -6.86
CA VAL A 85 -2.72 6.95 -7.65
C VAL A 85 -2.74 7.75 -8.94
N ASP A 86 -3.85 7.76 -9.67
CA ASP A 86 -4.02 8.57 -10.89
C ASP A 86 -3.75 10.06 -10.63
N LYS A 87 -4.32 10.61 -9.55
CA LYS A 87 -4.08 12.03 -9.17
C LYS A 87 -2.64 12.36 -8.82
N ILE A 88 -1.87 11.40 -8.29
CA ILE A 88 -0.48 11.63 -7.86
C ILE A 88 0.50 11.38 -9.00
N CYS A 89 0.35 10.25 -9.68
CA CYS A 89 1.33 9.71 -10.61
C CYS A 89 0.95 9.95 -12.08
N GLY A 90 -0.33 10.21 -12.36
CA GLY A 90 -0.92 10.04 -13.69
C GLY A 90 -1.03 8.57 -14.06
N LEU A 91 -2.09 8.19 -14.76
CA LEU A 91 -2.14 6.89 -15.43
C LEU A 91 -1.26 6.90 -16.69
N ALA A 92 -0.63 5.77 -16.98
CA ALA A 92 -0.06 5.52 -18.30
C ALA A 92 -1.24 5.44 -19.30
N GLU A 93 -1.14 6.20 -20.40
CA GLU A 93 -2.07 6.12 -21.53
C GLU A 93 -2.08 4.73 -22.18
#